data_AF-A0A8H6NLE5-F1
#
_entry.id   AF-A0A8H6NLE5-F1
#
_cell.length_a   1.000
_cell.length_b   1.000
_cell.length_c   1.000
_cell.angle_alpha   90.00
_cell.angle_beta   90.00
_cell.angle_gamma   90.00
#
_symmetry.space_group_name_H-M   'P 1'
#
loop_
_entity.id
_entity.type
_entity.pdbx_description
1 polymer ?
#
loop_
_entity_poly.entity_id
_entity_poly.type
_entity_poly.pdbx_seq_one_letter_code
_entity_poly.pdbx_strand_id
1 'polypeptide(L)'
;MSDFHTTAFELLEIFHWPCVRERVRPTKAVFSPPPRRTTTSTRPDPRDRTTTTPLSSPDTPPPTPATMLNGEDPPERPDYIVNIINGLERYNPEAVVTLEAYLQEQCEQKYCDCNANRTLLKLYQLNPDRIKDEVVTNILVKAMTQFPSPQFSLGLHLINASAAAQGELHEAVAKLRTLNAQLEGAQFSRFWNTIDGDDLCADLIADISGFEDLIRGNIANLVSQAYREVSLSQLESWLGLGSDAAAKFVTEVAGWTVGDNGVVTIPKNAENEAKKAEIREDVSVDMFSRVLRRSWEETA
;
A
#
# COMPACT_ATOMS: atom_id res chain seq x y z
N MET A 1 4.05 23.72 -50.91
CA MET A 1 3.19 22.88 -51.77
C MET A 1 3.26 21.48 -51.18
N SER A 2 2.37 21.11 -50.25
CA SER A 2 1.03 20.54 -50.50
C SER A 2 1.15 19.27 -51.35
N ASP A 3 0.76 18.06 -50.95
CA ASP A 3 -0.17 17.52 -49.94
C ASP A 3 0.19 16.04 -49.69
N PHE A 4 -0.29 15.42 -48.60
CA PHE A 4 -1.08 14.19 -48.66
C PHE A 4 -1.63 13.81 -47.27
N HIS A 5 -2.79 13.19 -47.30
CA HIS A 5 -3.85 13.07 -46.32
C HIS A 5 -3.73 11.79 -45.45
N THR A 6 -4.33 11.82 -44.24
CA THR A 6 -5.12 10.72 -43.62
C THR A 6 -4.45 9.68 -42.69
N THR A 7 -4.89 9.74 -41.41
CA THR A 7 -5.13 8.70 -40.37
C THR A 7 -4.03 7.78 -39.84
N ALA A 8 -3.88 7.83 -38.50
CA ALA A 8 -3.51 6.69 -37.66
C ALA A 8 -4.34 6.77 -36.36
N PHE A 9 -5.53 6.19 -36.40
CA PHE A 9 -6.45 5.97 -35.28
C PHE A 9 -6.57 4.46 -35.12
N GLU A 10 -5.49 3.81 -34.71
CA GLU A 10 -5.42 2.36 -34.49
C GLU A 10 -4.28 2.11 -33.52
N LEU A 11 -4.60 1.73 -32.28
CA LEU A 11 -3.81 0.89 -31.35
C LEU A 11 -4.38 1.00 -29.92
N LEU A 12 -5.64 0.60 -29.72
CA LEU A 12 -6.19 0.34 -28.37
C LEU A 12 -7.39 -0.63 -28.41
N GLU A 13 -7.27 -1.69 -29.22
CA GLU A 13 -8.26 -2.76 -29.30
C GLU A 13 -7.61 -4.13 -29.08
N ILE A 14 -7.04 -4.36 -27.90
CA ILE A 14 -6.65 -5.71 -27.43
C ILE A 14 -6.93 -5.80 -25.92
N PHE A 15 -8.17 -6.09 -25.54
CA PHE A 15 -8.53 -6.92 -24.37
C PHE A 15 -9.99 -7.36 -24.53
N HIS A 16 -10.16 -8.45 -25.27
CA HIS A 16 -11.43 -9.17 -25.40
C HIS A 16 -11.53 -10.17 -24.23
N TRP A 17 -12.52 -10.00 -23.34
CA TRP A 17 -12.97 -11.07 -22.44
C TRP A 17 -14.42 -11.43 -22.75
N PRO A 18 -14.80 -12.73 -22.76
CA PRO A 18 -16.04 -13.18 -23.39
C PRO A 18 -17.28 -12.95 -22.52
N CYS A 19 -18.33 -12.48 -23.20
CA CYS A 19 -19.70 -12.40 -22.74
C CYS A 19 -20.27 -13.81 -22.49
N VAL A 20 -20.43 -14.23 -21.23
CA VAL A 20 -21.20 -15.43 -20.88
C VAL A 20 -22.67 -15.05 -20.77
N ARG A 21 -23.41 -15.46 -21.80
CA ARG A 21 -24.85 -15.30 -21.97
C ARG A 21 -25.54 -16.49 -21.30
N GLU A 22 -26.02 -16.33 -20.07
CA GLU A 22 -26.77 -17.38 -19.37
C GLU A 22 -28.25 -17.37 -19.78
N ARG A 23 -28.73 -18.51 -20.29
CA ARG A 23 -30.10 -18.71 -20.75
C ARG A 23 -31.03 -18.93 -19.57
N VAL A 24 -32.06 -18.10 -19.48
CA VAL A 24 -33.27 -18.37 -18.71
C VAL A 24 -34.09 -19.49 -19.39
N ARG A 25 -34.45 -20.54 -18.64
CA ARG A 25 -35.74 -21.24 -18.81
C ARG A 25 -36.31 -21.67 -17.44
N PRO A 26 -37.65 -21.69 -17.29
CA PRO A 26 -38.31 -21.70 -15.98
C PRO A 26 -38.73 -23.12 -15.57
N THR A 27 -38.81 -23.39 -14.25
CA THR A 27 -39.68 -24.48 -13.76
C THR A 27 -40.15 -24.28 -12.32
N LYS A 28 -41.46 -24.00 -12.22
CA LYS A 28 -42.46 -24.39 -11.21
C LYS A 28 -42.13 -24.28 -9.71
N ALA A 29 -42.90 -23.39 -9.08
CA ALA A 29 -43.19 -23.32 -7.66
C ALA A 29 -43.89 -24.59 -7.13
N VAL A 30 -43.51 -25.01 -5.92
CA VAL A 30 -44.32 -25.82 -5.00
C VAL A 30 -44.14 -25.26 -3.59
N PHE A 31 -45.27 -25.10 -2.90
CA PHE A 31 -45.47 -24.39 -1.64
C PHE A 31 -45.50 -25.39 -0.45
N SER A 32 -44.72 -25.11 0.61
CA SER A 32 -44.85 -25.29 2.10
C SER A 32 -45.60 -26.51 2.72
N PRO A 33 -45.26 -27.04 3.94
CA PRO A 33 -45.05 -26.25 5.19
C PRO A 33 -44.04 -26.78 6.28
N PRO A 34 -43.74 -26.02 7.37
CA PRO A 34 -43.08 -26.48 8.61
C PRO A 34 -44.06 -26.49 9.83
N PRO A 35 -43.66 -26.70 11.12
CA PRO A 35 -42.59 -27.52 11.73
C PRO A 35 -43.14 -28.51 12.81
N ARG A 36 -42.30 -29.41 13.36
CA ARG A 36 -42.57 -30.05 14.66
C ARG A 36 -41.34 -30.04 15.58
N ARG A 37 -41.55 -29.47 16.77
CA ARG A 37 -40.68 -29.55 17.95
C ARG A 37 -40.77 -30.94 18.57
N THR A 38 -39.65 -31.49 19.01
CA THR A 38 -39.61 -32.44 20.13
C THR A 38 -38.47 -32.08 21.07
N THR A 39 -38.86 -31.81 22.31
CA THR A 39 -38.04 -31.62 23.50
C THR A 39 -37.63 -32.97 24.07
N THR A 40 -36.36 -33.17 24.44
CA THR A 40 -36.03 -34.03 25.58
C THR A 40 -34.72 -33.60 26.24
N SER A 41 -34.81 -33.32 27.53
CA SER A 41 -33.72 -33.03 28.45
C SER A 41 -33.32 -34.31 29.16
N THR A 42 -32.03 -34.56 29.40
CA THR A 42 -31.57 -35.21 30.64
C THR A 42 -30.08 -34.97 30.89
N ARG A 43 -29.77 -34.79 32.18
CA ARG A 43 -28.54 -34.33 32.84
C ARG A 43 -27.36 -35.34 32.84
N PRO A 44 -26.16 -34.93 33.28
CA PRO A 44 -24.87 -35.55 32.98
C PRO A 44 -24.40 -36.56 34.05
N ASP A 45 -23.45 -37.43 33.69
CA ASP A 45 -22.64 -38.21 34.64
C ASP A 45 -21.13 -38.07 34.29
N PRO A 46 -20.21 -38.05 35.27
CA PRO A 46 -18.86 -37.50 35.18
C PRO A 46 -17.78 -38.57 34.98
N ARG A 47 -16.52 -38.10 34.80
CA ARG A 47 -15.27 -38.82 34.46
C ARG A 47 -15.10 -38.88 32.94
N ASP A 48 -14.21 -38.11 32.33
CA ASP A 48 -12.77 -38.16 32.61
C ASP A 48 -12.07 -36.83 32.34
N ARG A 49 -11.03 -36.59 33.13
CA ARG A 49 -10.24 -35.36 33.19
C ARG A 49 -8.96 -35.60 32.38
N THR A 50 -8.85 -35.01 31.20
CA THR A 50 -7.55 -34.68 30.60
C THR A 50 -7.66 -33.35 29.86
N THR A 51 -7.11 -32.32 30.49
CA THR A 51 -6.86 -31.01 29.91
C THR A 51 -5.81 -31.16 28.81
N THR A 52 -6.21 -30.95 27.55
CA THR A 52 -5.28 -30.69 26.45
C THR A 52 -5.59 -29.31 25.90
N THR A 53 -4.79 -28.35 26.35
CA THR A 53 -4.69 -26.97 25.86
C THR A 53 -4.44 -26.98 24.35
N PRO A 54 -5.12 -26.18 23.52
CA PRO A 54 -4.69 -25.97 22.14
C PRO A 54 -3.41 -25.15 22.18
N LEU A 55 -2.37 -25.72 21.58
CA LEU A 55 -1.03 -25.18 21.40
C LEU A 55 -1.09 -23.78 20.76
N SER A 56 -0.69 -22.77 21.53
CA SER A 56 -0.38 -21.43 21.04
C SER A 56 0.66 -21.53 19.93
N SER A 57 0.33 -21.00 18.75
CA SER A 57 1.26 -20.88 17.63
C SER A 57 2.52 -20.11 18.07
N PRO A 58 3.72 -20.55 17.69
CA PRO A 58 4.95 -19.90 18.09
C PRO A 58 5.15 -18.60 17.30
N ASP A 59 5.54 -17.56 18.04
CA ASP A 59 6.25 -16.36 17.61
C ASP A 59 6.10 -15.98 16.13
N THR A 60 5.18 -15.03 15.89
CA THR A 60 5.41 -14.10 14.77
C THR A 60 6.73 -13.39 15.09
N PRO A 61 7.75 -13.43 14.22
CA PRO A 61 9.01 -12.77 14.51
C PRO A 61 8.73 -11.29 14.81
N PRO A 62 9.44 -10.67 15.77
CA PRO A 62 9.30 -9.25 16.01
C PRO A 62 9.48 -8.51 14.67
N PRO A 63 8.62 -7.52 14.36
CA PRO A 63 8.69 -6.81 13.10
C PRO A 63 10.11 -6.29 12.91
N THR A 64 10.74 -6.64 11.80
CA THR A 64 12.05 -6.08 11.45
C THR A 64 11.87 -4.57 11.22
N PRO A 65 12.92 -3.75 11.35
CA PRO A 65 12.84 -2.31 11.07
C PRO A 65 12.28 -1.98 9.67
N ALA A 66 12.40 -2.92 8.72
CA ALA A 66 11.80 -2.84 7.39
C ALA A 66 10.27 -2.98 7.39
N THR A 67 9.68 -3.70 8.35
CA THR A 67 8.23 -3.81 8.52
C THR A 67 7.62 -2.51 9.05
N MET A 68 8.39 -1.68 9.75
CA MET A 68 7.90 -0.40 10.32
C MET A 68 7.63 0.69 9.27
N LEU A 69 8.03 0.47 8.02
CA LEU A 69 7.75 1.37 6.89
C LEU A 69 6.57 0.91 6.03
N ASN A 70 6.03 -0.28 6.31
CA ASN A 70 4.82 -0.73 5.67
C ASN A 70 3.66 -0.21 6.50
N GLY A 71 3.23 1.04 6.28
CA GLY A 71 2.00 1.61 6.83
C GLY A 71 0.72 0.88 6.40
N GLU A 72 0.82 -0.40 6.04
CA GLU A 72 -0.27 -1.28 5.69
C GLU A 72 -1.10 -1.65 6.92
N ASP A 73 -0.46 -2.00 8.04
CA ASP A 73 -1.17 -2.28 9.29
C ASP A 73 -0.36 -1.75 10.50
N PRO A 74 -0.59 -0.50 10.93
CA PRO A 74 0.11 0.05 12.08
C PRO A 74 -0.28 -0.70 13.37
N PRO A 75 0.69 -1.03 14.24
CA PRO A 75 0.41 -1.78 15.48
C PRO A 75 -0.41 -0.98 16.49
N GLU A 76 -0.43 0.36 16.37
CA GLU A 76 -1.14 1.28 17.26
C GLU A 76 -2.59 1.55 16.81
N ARG A 77 -3.10 0.80 15.83
CA ARG A 77 -4.46 0.99 15.32
C ARG A 77 -5.50 0.81 16.44
N PRO A 78 -6.40 1.79 16.66
CA PRO A 78 -7.43 1.68 17.68
C PRO A 78 -8.41 0.51 17.43
N ASP A 79 -8.89 -0.10 18.51
CA ASP A 79 -9.79 -1.26 18.46
C ASP A 79 -11.08 -1.00 17.66
N TYR A 80 -11.61 0.22 17.71
CA TYR A 80 -12.81 0.58 16.96
C TYR A 80 -12.56 0.56 15.44
N ILE A 81 -11.37 0.96 14.98
CA ILE A 81 -10.97 0.86 13.57
C ILE A 81 -10.74 -0.60 13.18
N VAL A 82 -10.12 -1.40 14.05
CA VAL A 82 -9.93 -2.85 13.83
C VAL A 82 -11.29 -3.54 13.64
N ASN A 83 -12.29 -3.21 14.45
CA ASN A 83 -13.63 -3.78 14.37
C ASN A 83 -14.36 -3.36 13.08
N ILE A 84 -14.20 -2.12 12.64
CA ILE A 84 -14.75 -1.65 11.36
C ILE A 84 -14.11 -2.43 10.20
N ILE A 85 -12.78 -2.52 10.18
CA ILE A 85 -12.05 -3.19 9.10
C ILE A 85 -12.34 -4.67 9.11
N ASN A 86 -12.20 -5.39 10.22
CA ASN A 86 -12.31 -6.86 10.22
C ASN A 86 -13.75 -7.37 10.41
N GLY A 87 -14.68 -6.50 10.77
CA GLY A 87 -16.08 -6.83 11.03
C GLY A 87 -17.02 -6.59 9.86
N LEU A 88 -18.31 -6.70 10.15
CA LEU A 88 -19.40 -6.46 9.19
C LEU A 88 -19.60 -4.95 8.90
N GLU A 89 -19.11 -4.07 9.78
CA GLU A 89 -19.21 -2.61 9.63
C GLU A 89 -18.40 -2.06 8.45
N ARG A 90 -17.50 -2.86 7.84
CA ARG A 90 -16.76 -2.51 6.62
C ARG A 90 -17.66 -2.07 5.46
N TYR A 91 -18.92 -2.49 5.44
CA TYR A 91 -19.90 -2.14 4.41
C TYR A 91 -20.96 -1.16 4.89
N ASN A 92 -20.90 -0.73 6.15
CA ASN A 92 -21.85 0.22 6.70
C ASN A 92 -21.52 1.65 6.20
N PRO A 93 -22.41 2.33 5.47
CA PRO A 93 -22.16 3.71 5.04
C PRO A 93 -22.00 4.71 6.20
N GLU A 94 -22.46 4.39 7.41
CA GLU A 94 -22.25 5.25 8.59
C GLU A 94 -20.80 5.18 9.11
N ALA A 95 -20.06 4.10 8.83
CA ALA A 95 -18.66 3.95 9.24
C ALA A 95 -17.72 4.95 8.54
N VAL A 96 -18.16 5.58 7.44
CA VAL A 96 -17.44 6.62 6.72
C VAL A 96 -17.03 7.77 7.65
N VAL A 97 -17.93 8.22 8.54
CA VAL A 97 -17.65 9.37 9.43
C VAL A 97 -16.52 9.05 10.40
N THR A 98 -16.50 7.84 10.95
CA THR A 98 -15.44 7.38 11.86
C THR A 98 -14.09 7.26 11.15
N LEU A 99 -14.09 6.74 9.91
CA LEU A 99 -12.87 6.60 9.11
C LEU A 99 -12.34 7.94 8.61
N GLU A 100 -13.21 8.90 8.28
CA GLU A 100 -12.83 10.27 7.93
C GLU A 100 -12.15 10.98 9.11
N ALA A 101 -12.72 10.88 10.31
CA ALA A 101 -12.11 11.44 11.52
C ALA A 101 -10.74 10.81 11.80
N TYR A 102 -10.61 9.49 11.64
CA TYR A 102 -9.33 8.80 11.79
C TYR A 102 -8.32 9.17 10.69
N LEU A 103 -8.76 9.49 9.47
CA LEU A 103 -7.88 10.04 8.45
C LEU A 103 -7.39 11.44 8.84
N GLN A 104 -8.25 12.29 9.39
CA GLN A 104 -7.85 13.61 9.85
C GLN A 104 -6.77 13.52 10.94
N GLU A 105 -6.94 12.62 11.91
CA GLU A 105 -5.89 12.31 12.91
C GLU A 105 -4.59 11.86 12.24
N GLN A 106 -4.66 11.02 11.20
CA GLN A 106 -3.49 10.64 10.41
C GLN A 106 -2.87 11.84 9.69
N CYS A 107 -3.61 12.84 9.22
CA CYS A 107 -3.04 14.03 8.58
C CYS A 107 -2.27 14.90 9.58
N GLU A 108 -2.77 14.99 10.81
CA GLU A 108 -2.16 15.72 11.92
C GLU A 108 -0.96 14.99 12.54
N GLN A 109 -0.80 13.69 12.26
CA GLN A 109 0.26 12.85 12.80
C GLN A 109 1.18 12.27 11.71
N LYS A 110 2.38 11.85 12.11
CA LYS A 110 3.40 11.32 11.20
C LYS A 110 3.29 9.80 10.96
N TYR A 111 2.09 9.23 11.06
CA TYR A 111 1.81 7.81 10.73
C TYR A 111 0.78 7.68 9.62
N CYS A 112 0.69 6.50 9.00
CA CYS A 112 -0.27 6.21 7.94
C CYS A 112 -0.84 4.81 8.10
N ASP A 113 -2.15 4.68 7.98
CA ASP A 113 -2.90 3.42 7.99
C ASP A 113 -3.55 3.19 6.63
N CYS A 114 -2.76 2.63 5.71
CA CYS A 114 -3.17 2.42 4.32
C CYS A 114 -4.33 1.43 4.20
N ASN A 115 -4.47 0.47 5.12
CA ASN A 115 -5.59 -0.46 5.11
C ASN A 115 -6.91 0.22 5.54
N ALA A 116 -6.88 1.07 6.56
CA ALA A 116 -8.03 1.93 6.90
C ALA A 116 -8.39 2.88 5.75
N ASN A 117 -7.38 3.52 5.16
CA ASN A 117 -7.57 4.48 4.06
C ASN A 117 -8.15 3.82 2.80
N ARG A 118 -7.68 2.61 2.44
CA ARG A 118 -8.28 1.80 1.35
C ARG A 118 -9.70 1.38 1.66
N THR A 119 -10.00 1.06 2.93
CA THR A 119 -11.37 0.72 3.36
C THR A 119 -12.31 1.91 3.18
N LEU A 120 -11.86 3.12 3.52
CA LEU A 120 -12.61 4.36 3.29
C LEU A 120 -12.86 4.60 1.79
N LEU A 121 -11.84 4.48 0.94
CA LEU A 121 -12.00 4.58 -0.52
C LEU A 121 -12.98 3.53 -1.06
N LYS A 122 -12.96 2.31 -0.50
CA LYS A 122 -13.91 1.26 -0.88
C LYS A 122 -15.34 1.61 -0.52
N LEU A 123 -15.57 2.22 0.64
CA LEU A 123 -16.90 2.70 1.04
C LEU A 123 -17.40 3.82 0.13
N TYR A 124 -16.54 4.75 -0.30
CA TYR A 124 -16.90 5.75 -1.32
C TYR A 124 -17.20 5.12 -2.68
N GLN A 125 -16.47 4.07 -3.07
CA GLN A 125 -16.76 3.33 -4.30
C GLN A 125 -18.16 2.69 -4.27
N LEU A 126 -18.59 2.20 -3.10
CA LEU A 126 -19.93 1.61 -2.90
C LEU A 126 -21.03 2.66 -2.75
N ASN A 127 -20.70 3.87 -2.29
CA ASN A 127 -21.64 4.95 -2.00
C ASN A 127 -21.19 6.28 -2.64
N PRO A 128 -21.41 6.47 -3.96
CA PRO A 128 -20.91 7.66 -4.67
C PRO A 128 -21.44 8.98 -4.11
N ASP A 129 -22.66 9.01 -3.55
CA ASP A 129 -23.30 10.22 -3.02
C ASP A 129 -22.59 10.79 -1.78
N ARG A 130 -21.66 10.04 -1.17
CA ARG A 130 -20.93 10.41 0.05
C ARG A 130 -19.47 10.78 -0.20
N ILE A 131 -19.01 10.72 -1.45
CA ILE A 131 -17.63 11.01 -1.79
C ILE A 131 -17.28 12.47 -1.43
N LYS A 132 -16.09 12.67 -0.88
CA LYS A 132 -15.52 13.98 -0.61
C LYS A 132 -14.16 14.06 -1.28
N ASP A 133 -14.01 14.99 -2.20
CA ASP A 133 -12.81 15.10 -3.04
C ASP A 133 -11.55 15.34 -2.19
N GLU A 134 -11.64 16.22 -1.18
CA GLU A 134 -10.57 16.52 -0.20
C GLU A 134 -10.10 15.28 0.58
N VAL A 135 -11.03 14.42 1.00
CA VAL A 135 -10.70 13.18 1.70
C VAL A 135 -9.94 12.22 0.77
N VAL A 136 -10.36 12.15 -0.50
CA VAL A 136 -9.69 11.31 -1.50
C VAL A 136 -8.28 11.82 -1.78
N THR A 137 -8.08 13.14 -1.95
CA THR A 137 -6.74 13.72 -2.16
C THR A 137 -5.86 13.51 -0.94
N ASN A 138 -6.36 13.71 0.27
CA ASN A 138 -5.61 13.48 1.50
C ASN A 138 -5.16 12.01 1.66
N ILE A 139 -6.03 11.05 1.32
CA ILE A 139 -5.65 9.63 1.28
C ILE A 139 -4.51 9.39 0.28
N LEU A 140 -4.60 9.96 -0.92
CA LEU A 140 -3.58 9.77 -1.96
C LEU A 140 -2.25 10.39 -1.55
N VAL A 141 -2.24 11.60 -0.98
CA VAL A 141 -1.00 12.24 -0.53
C VAL A 141 -0.40 11.48 0.65
N LYS A 142 -1.21 11.02 1.63
CA LYS A 142 -0.72 10.14 2.70
C LYS A 142 -0.16 8.82 2.16
N ALA A 143 -0.78 8.22 1.15
CA ALA A 143 -0.26 7.02 0.50
C ALA A 143 1.07 7.28 -0.24
N MET A 144 1.22 8.46 -0.85
CA MET A 144 2.48 8.90 -1.49
C MET A 144 3.62 9.03 -0.48
N THR A 145 3.34 9.43 0.78
CA THR A 145 4.37 9.44 1.84
C THR A 145 4.88 8.06 2.24
N GLN A 146 4.28 6.96 1.74
CA GLN A 146 4.71 5.59 2.01
C GLN A 146 5.57 5.00 0.87
N PHE A 147 6.03 5.80 -0.09
CA PHE A 147 6.91 5.29 -1.15
C PHE A 147 8.19 4.67 -0.54
N PRO A 148 8.71 3.56 -1.09
CA PRO A 148 8.39 2.90 -2.36
C PRO A 148 7.23 1.88 -2.31
N SER A 149 6.26 2.02 -1.41
CA SER A 149 5.12 1.10 -1.29
C SER A 149 4.08 1.26 -2.42
N PRO A 150 3.39 0.19 -2.85
CA PRO A 150 2.36 0.25 -3.90
C PRO A 150 1.03 0.90 -3.47
N GLN A 151 0.94 1.44 -2.24
CA GLN A 151 -0.31 1.91 -1.65
C GLN A 151 -0.97 3.04 -2.45
N PHE A 152 -0.17 3.95 -3.03
CA PHE A 152 -0.68 5.00 -3.91
C PHE A 152 -1.42 4.42 -5.12
N SER A 153 -0.78 3.47 -5.81
CA SER A 153 -1.35 2.78 -6.96
C SER A 153 -2.61 1.99 -6.58
N LEU A 154 -2.62 1.33 -5.43
CA LEU A 154 -3.79 0.60 -4.94
C LEU A 154 -4.96 1.53 -4.61
N GLY A 155 -4.70 2.66 -3.95
CA GLY A 155 -5.71 3.68 -3.68
C GLY A 155 -6.33 4.22 -4.95
N LEU A 156 -5.51 4.50 -5.97
CA LEU A 156 -5.95 5.01 -7.25
C LEU A 156 -6.96 4.09 -7.97
N HIS A 157 -6.78 2.77 -7.87
CA HIS A 157 -7.66 1.78 -8.51
C HIS A 157 -9.01 1.61 -7.78
N LEU A 158 -9.15 2.16 -6.57
CA LEU A 158 -10.39 2.14 -5.82
C LEU A 158 -11.26 3.37 -6.09
N ILE A 159 -10.70 4.44 -6.64
CA ILE A 159 -11.44 5.64 -7.04
C ILE A 159 -12.32 5.30 -8.24
N ASN A 160 -13.59 5.73 -8.20
CA ASN A 160 -14.51 5.49 -9.30
C ASN A 160 -14.03 6.23 -10.57
N ALA A 161 -13.98 5.52 -11.70
CA ALA A 161 -13.53 6.06 -12.98
C ALA A 161 -14.36 7.30 -13.42
N SER A 162 -15.65 7.36 -13.07
CA SER A 162 -16.48 8.53 -13.39
C SER A 162 -16.10 9.75 -12.56
N ALA A 163 -15.83 9.59 -11.27
CA ALA A 163 -15.38 10.65 -10.38
C ALA A 163 -13.95 11.11 -10.73
N ALA A 164 -13.11 10.16 -11.16
CA ALA A 164 -11.75 10.46 -11.58
C ALA A 164 -11.63 11.03 -13.01
N ALA A 165 -12.72 11.20 -13.76
CA ALA A 165 -12.69 11.63 -15.16
C ALA A 165 -13.11 13.09 -15.37
N GLN A 166 -13.76 13.74 -14.39
CA GLN A 166 -14.29 15.10 -14.52
C GLN A 166 -14.18 15.88 -13.20
N GLY A 167 -14.03 17.20 -13.28
CA GLY A 167 -14.01 18.10 -12.12
C GLY A 167 -12.62 18.38 -11.55
N GLU A 168 -12.58 19.10 -10.43
CA GLU A 168 -11.36 19.52 -9.73
C GLU A 168 -10.56 18.32 -9.20
N LEU A 169 -11.26 17.25 -8.77
CA LEU A 169 -10.64 16.00 -8.36
C LEU A 169 -9.79 15.36 -9.48
N HIS A 170 -10.21 15.46 -10.75
CA HIS A 170 -9.44 14.90 -11.86
C HIS A 170 -8.08 15.59 -12.00
N GLU A 171 -8.06 16.92 -11.92
CA GLU A 171 -6.83 17.70 -12.01
C GLU A 171 -5.90 17.40 -10.84
N ALA A 172 -6.43 17.38 -9.60
CA ALA A 172 -5.68 17.02 -8.42
C ALA A 172 -5.07 15.61 -8.53
N VAL A 173 -5.86 14.61 -8.93
CA VAL A 173 -5.38 13.23 -9.12
C VAL A 173 -4.32 13.14 -10.22
N ALA A 174 -4.44 13.91 -11.31
CA ALA A 174 -3.45 13.93 -12.38
C ALA A 174 -2.10 14.51 -11.90
N LYS A 175 -2.14 15.58 -11.09
CA LYS A 175 -0.95 16.18 -10.46
C LYS A 175 -0.31 15.20 -9.48
N LEU A 176 -1.09 14.61 -8.58
CA LEU A 176 -0.60 13.62 -7.63
C LEU A 176 0.02 12.39 -8.30
N ARG A 177 -0.55 11.90 -9.40
CA ARG A 177 0.06 10.83 -10.22
C ARG A 177 1.42 11.25 -10.78
N THR A 178 1.52 12.48 -11.26
CA THR A 178 2.79 13.01 -11.80
C THR A 178 3.86 13.09 -10.71
N LEU A 179 3.49 13.58 -9.52
CA LEU A 179 4.37 13.64 -8.36
C LEU A 179 4.83 12.24 -7.91
N ASN A 180 3.90 11.29 -7.77
CA ASN A 180 4.23 9.92 -7.39
C ASN A 180 5.13 9.23 -8.42
N ALA A 181 4.89 9.44 -9.73
CA ALA A 181 5.74 8.90 -10.78
C ALA A 181 7.17 9.47 -10.74
N GLN A 182 7.35 10.73 -10.33
CA GLN A 182 8.67 11.32 -10.13
C GLN A 182 9.39 10.71 -8.92
N LEU A 183 8.67 10.45 -7.82
CA LEU A 183 9.23 9.77 -6.64
C LEU A 183 9.63 8.32 -6.94
N GLU A 184 8.73 7.54 -7.55
CA GLU A 184 8.99 6.15 -7.96
C GLU A 184 10.12 6.07 -9.00
N GLY A 185 10.22 7.06 -9.88
CA GLY A 185 11.29 7.20 -10.86
C GLY A 185 12.61 7.75 -10.31
N ALA A 186 12.74 7.96 -8.99
CA ALA A 186 13.89 8.57 -8.32
C ALA A 186 14.32 9.94 -8.89
N GLN A 187 13.37 10.69 -9.49
CA GLN A 187 13.57 12.03 -10.05
C GLN A 187 13.32 13.10 -8.97
N PHE A 188 14.02 13.00 -7.84
CA PHE A 188 13.75 13.83 -6.65
C PHE A 188 13.91 15.34 -6.90
N SER A 189 14.93 15.74 -7.67
CA SER A 189 15.13 17.16 -8.01
C SER A 189 13.94 17.74 -8.79
N ARG A 190 13.33 16.94 -9.67
CA ARG A 190 12.15 17.34 -10.44
C ARG A 190 10.89 17.38 -9.58
N PHE A 191 10.79 16.48 -8.62
CA PHE A 191 9.71 16.44 -7.63
C PHE A 191 9.63 17.75 -6.84
N TRP A 192 10.73 18.19 -6.23
CA TRP A 192 10.75 19.44 -5.48
C TRP A 192 10.40 20.65 -6.35
N ASN A 193 10.99 20.75 -7.55
CA ASN A 193 10.65 21.83 -8.50
C ASN A 193 9.17 21.84 -8.93
N THR A 194 8.53 20.66 -8.98
CA THR A 194 7.11 20.55 -9.36
C THR A 194 6.21 21.00 -8.20
N ILE A 195 6.59 20.71 -6.96
CA ILE A 195 5.89 21.18 -5.76
C ILE A 195 6.05 22.70 -5.60
N ASP A 196 7.28 23.21 -5.71
CA ASP A 196 7.57 24.64 -5.51
C ASP A 196 7.02 25.53 -6.64
N GLY A 197 6.81 24.96 -7.83
CA GLY A 197 6.41 25.68 -9.03
C GLY A 197 4.90 25.72 -9.31
N ASP A 198 4.09 24.99 -8.54
CA ASP A 198 2.66 24.81 -8.80
C ASP A 198 1.84 24.98 -7.51
N ASP A 199 1.17 26.13 -7.38
CA ASP A 199 0.38 26.50 -6.20
C ASP A 199 -0.66 25.43 -5.84
N LEU A 200 -1.25 24.76 -6.83
CA LEU A 200 -2.21 23.67 -6.59
C LEU A 200 -1.55 22.47 -5.90
N CYS A 201 -0.30 22.15 -6.23
CA CYS A 201 0.42 21.07 -5.57
C CYS A 201 0.74 21.43 -4.12
N ALA A 202 1.08 22.70 -3.86
CA ALA A 202 1.32 23.20 -2.50
C ALA A 202 0.04 23.12 -1.64
N ASP A 203 -1.12 23.50 -2.20
CA ASP A 203 -2.41 23.39 -1.51
C ASP A 203 -2.76 21.93 -1.17
N LEU A 204 -2.52 20.99 -2.10
CA LEU A 204 -2.82 19.56 -1.90
C LEU A 204 -1.99 18.91 -0.79
N ILE A 205 -0.79 19.41 -0.49
CA ILE A 205 0.08 18.84 0.55
C ILE A 205 -0.03 19.58 1.89
N ALA A 206 -0.66 20.76 1.92
CA ALA A 206 -0.69 21.64 3.07
C ALA A 206 -1.36 21.00 4.30
N ASP A 207 -2.35 20.13 4.08
CA ASP A 207 -3.10 19.47 5.16
C ASP A 207 -2.29 18.37 5.87
N ILE A 208 -1.15 17.94 5.33
CA ILE A 208 -0.38 16.82 5.86
C ILE A 208 0.85 17.31 6.61
N SER A 209 0.77 17.17 7.94
CA SER A 209 1.85 17.54 8.83
C SER A 209 3.12 16.71 8.56
N GLY A 210 4.24 17.40 8.35
CA GLY A 210 5.53 16.74 8.10
C GLY A 210 5.60 15.96 6.79
N PHE A 211 4.77 16.30 5.79
CA PHE A 211 4.82 15.68 4.46
C PHE A 211 6.24 15.61 3.90
N GLU A 212 6.94 16.74 3.86
CA GLU A 212 8.29 16.81 3.31
C GLU A 212 9.31 16.01 4.14
N ASP A 213 9.18 16.00 5.47
CA ASP A 213 10.06 15.24 6.37
C ASP A 213 9.94 13.74 6.10
N LEU A 214 8.71 13.24 5.94
CA LEU A 214 8.44 11.84 5.63
C LEU A 214 9.02 11.46 4.26
N ILE A 215 8.84 12.33 3.26
CA ILE A 215 9.43 12.11 1.94
C ILE A 215 10.96 12.07 2.03
N ARG A 216 11.59 13.06 2.66
CA ARG A 216 13.05 13.11 2.84
C ARG A 216 13.59 11.90 3.60
N GLY A 217 12.88 11.43 4.63
CA GLY A 217 13.21 10.22 5.37
C GLY A 217 13.22 8.97 4.49
N ASN A 218 12.22 8.82 3.61
CA ASN A 218 12.17 7.72 2.66
C ASN A 218 13.24 7.83 1.55
N ILE A 219 13.52 9.04 1.04
CA ILE A 219 14.64 9.27 0.11
C ILE A 219 15.95 8.82 0.77
N ALA A 220 16.19 9.24 2.03
CA ALA A 220 17.38 8.85 2.77
C ALA A 220 17.48 7.34 2.95
N ASN A 221 16.38 6.67 3.28
CA ASN A 221 16.35 5.22 3.40
C ASN A 221 16.70 4.52 2.07
N LEU A 222 16.12 4.95 0.95
CA LEU A 222 16.46 4.40 -0.37
C LEU A 222 17.93 4.62 -0.74
N VAL A 223 18.44 5.82 -0.49
CA VAL A 223 19.85 6.15 -0.73
C VAL A 223 20.76 5.27 0.14
N SER A 224 20.37 5.00 1.39
CA SER A 224 21.14 4.12 2.29
C SER A 224 21.26 2.68 1.78
N GLN A 225 20.27 2.22 1.02
CA GLN A 225 20.23 0.88 0.44
C GLN A 225 21.02 0.82 -0.87
N ALA A 226 20.99 1.89 -1.66
CA ALA A 226 21.56 1.92 -3.01
C ALA A 226 23.04 2.38 -3.08
N TYR A 227 23.53 3.17 -2.11
CA TYR A 227 24.83 3.83 -2.20
C TYR A 227 25.71 3.61 -0.97
N ARG A 228 27.03 3.58 -1.18
CA ARG A 228 28.06 3.60 -0.10
C ARG A 228 28.68 4.96 0.11
N GLU A 229 28.82 5.71 -0.98
CA GLU A 229 29.40 7.04 -1.01
C GLU A 229 28.60 7.89 -2.01
N VAL A 230 28.26 9.12 -1.61
CA VAL A 230 27.48 10.06 -2.42
C VAL A 230 28.07 11.47 -2.24
N SER A 231 28.09 12.30 -3.28
CA SER A 231 28.49 13.70 -3.12
C SER A 231 27.42 14.52 -2.40
N LEU A 232 27.83 15.43 -1.53
CA LEU A 232 26.92 16.32 -0.80
C LEU A 232 26.04 17.13 -1.76
N SER A 233 26.62 17.64 -2.85
CA SER A 233 25.92 18.42 -3.88
C SER A 233 24.76 17.65 -4.54
N GLN A 234 24.92 16.35 -4.75
CA GLN A 234 23.88 15.52 -5.35
C GLN A 234 22.75 15.28 -4.34
N LEU A 235 23.12 15.08 -3.07
CA LEU A 235 22.19 14.83 -1.99
C LEU A 235 21.36 16.09 -1.63
N GLU A 236 21.96 17.27 -1.69
CA GLU A 236 21.27 18.56 -1.60
C GLU A 236 20.13 18.65 -2.63
N SER A 237 20.44 18.30 -3.89
CA SER A 237 19.45 18.31 -4.97
C SER A 237 18.33 17.28 -4.77
N TRP A 238 18.65 16.11 -4.21
CA TRP A 238 17.65 15.08 -3.95
C TRP A 238 16.77 15.39 -2.74
N LEU A 239 17.31 16.00 -1.69
CA LEU A 239 16.55 16.38 -0.50
C LEU A 239 15.77 17.68 -0.67
N GLY A 240 16.10 18.48 -1.71
CA GLY A 240 15.49 19.79 -1.92
C GLY A 240 15.86 20.78 -0.81
N LEU A 241 17.06 20.65 -0.25
CA LEU A 241 17.54 21.46 0.88
C LEU A 241 18.77 22.27 0.50
N GLY A 242 18.92 23.44 1.13
CA GLY A 242 20.17 24.19 1.08
C GLY A 242 21.31 23.47 1.80
N SER A 243 22.56 23.85 1.48
CA SER A 243 23.77 23.12 1.91
C SER A 243 23.88 22.89 3.42
N ASP A 244 23.62 23.91 4.25
CA ASP A 244 23.68 23.79 5.72
C ASP A 244 22.58 22.87 6.28
N ALA A 245 21.36 22.97 5.73
CA ALA A 245 20.22 22.15 6.15
C ALA A 245 20.41 20.68 5.73
N ALA A 246 20.95 20.45 4.54
CA ALA A 246 21.29 19.11 4.06
C ALA A 246 22.35 18.45 4.95
N ALA A 247 23.43 19.17 5.31
CA ALA A 247 24.46 18.64 6.20
C ALA A 247 23.92 18.25 7.59
N LYS A 248 23.04 19.07 8.17
CA LYS A 248 22.35 18.76 9.43
C LYS A 248 21.45 17.54 9.31
N PHE A 249 20.64 17.46 8.26
CA PHE A 249 19.78 16.30 8.02
C PHE A 249 20.59 15.00 7.89
N VAL A 250 21.69 15.04 7.15
CA VAL A 250 22.59 13.89 6.93
C VAL A 250 23.21 13.40 8.23
N THR A 251 23.63 14.31 9.10
CA THR A 251 24.31 13.97 10.35
C THR A 251 23.34 13.60 11.48
N GLU A 252 22.26 14.37 11.66
CA GLU A 252 21.33 14.21 12.78
C GLU A 252 20.22 13.19 12.50
N VAL A 253 19.69 13.15 11.26
CA VAL A 253 18.54 12.29 10.90
C VAL A 253 19.02 10.99 10.26
N ALA A 254 19.90 11.09 9.26
CA ALA A 254 20.37 9.91 8.53
C ALA A 254 21.52 9.18 9.24
N GLY A 255 22.24 9.85 10.15
CA GLY A 255 23.37 9.28 10.89
C GLY A 255 24.58 8.95 10.01
N TRP A 256 24.76 9.65 8.89
CA TRP A 256 25.88 9.45 7.96
C TRP A 256 27.02 10.41 8.26
N THR A 257 28.23 10.04 7.83
CA THR A 257 29.43 10.85 8.05
C THR A 257 29.78 11.64 6.81
N VAL A 258 29.92 12.97 6.95
CA VAL A 258 30.39 13.86 5.89
C VAL A 258 31.91 13.97 5.97
N GLY A 259 32.61 13.54 4.93
CA GLY A 259 34.06 13.69 4.83
C GLY A 259 34.47 15.09 4.35
N ASP A 260 35.71 15.48 4.65
CA ASP A 260 36.27 16.81 4.32
C ASP A 260 36.27 17.14 2.83
N ASN A 261 36.17 16.12 1.97
CA ASN A 261 36.14 16.25 0.50
C ASN A 261 34.72 16.50 -0.06
N GLY A 262 33.71 16.70 0.79
CA GLY A 262 32.31 16.85 0.37
C GLY A 262 31.64 15.54 -0.08
N VAL A 263 32.21 14.40 0.33
CA VAL A 263 31.67 13.06 0.09
C VAL A 263 31.04 12.54 1.37
N VAL A 264 29.80 12.08 1.29
CA VAL A 264 29.04 11.49 2.38
C VAL A 264 29.24 9.98 2.33
N THR A 265 29.72 9.40 3.42
CA THR A 265 29.90 7.95 3.58
C THR A 265 28.69 7.37 4.33
N ILE A 266 28.06 6.38 3.70
CA ILE A 266 26.87 5.70 4.19
C ILE A 266 27.30 4.41 4.90
N PRO A 267 26.78 4.13 6.11
CA PRO A 267 27.04 2.88 6.81
C PRO A 267 26.65 1.66 5.98
N LYS A 268 27.45 0.61 6.04
CA LYS A 268 27.13 -0.65 5.36
C LYS A 268 25.90 -1.28 6.01
N ASN A 269 24.94 -1.65 5.18
CA ASN A 269 23.77 -2.42 5.59
C ASN A 269 23.65 -3.70 4.72
N ALA A 270 22.75 -4.61 5.10
CA ALA A 270 22.58 -5.87 4.40
C ALA A 270 22.15 -5.72 2.92
N GLU A 271 21.61 -4.58 2.52
CA GLU A 271 21.15 -4.30 1.15
C GLU A 271 22.24 -3.63 0.29
N ASN A 272 23.14 -2.88 0.91
CA ASN A 272 24.22 -2.11 0.31
C ASN A 272 25.55 -2.91 0.22
N GLU A 273 25.62 -4.05 0.91
CA GLU A 273 26.74 -4.97 0.77
C GLU A 273 26.63 -5.84 -0.49
N ALA A 274 27.74 -5.95 -1.22
CA ALA A 274 27.81 -6.75 -2.43
C ALA A 274 27.78 -8.23 -2.02
N LYS A 275 26.60 -8.85 -2.10
CA LYS A 275 26.42 -10.27 -1.85
C LYS A 275 27.04 -11.06 -3.00
N LYS A 276 28.03 -11.91 -2.69
CA LYS A 276 28.53 -12.88 -3.65
C LYS A 276 27.44 -13.93 -3.87
N ALA A 277 26.84 -13.97 -5.06
CA ALA A 277 25.93 -15.04 -5.45
C ALA A 277 26.75 -16.33 -5.63
N GLU A 278 26.81 -17.18 -4.61
CA GLU A 278 27.30 -18.54 -4.77
C GLU A 278 26.17 -19.36 -5.40
N ILE A 279 26.22 -19.51 -6.73
CA ILE A 279 25.29 -20.36 -7.47
C ILE A 279 25.72 -21.82 -7.20
N ARG A 280 25.25 -22.36 -6.07
CA ARG A 280 25.19 -23.80 -5.85
C ARG A 280 23.73 -24.17 -5.79
N GLU A 281 23.32 -25.04 -6.70
CA GLU A 281 22.01 -25.67 -6.63
C GLU A 281 22.05 -26.69 -5.49
N ASP A 282 21.47 -26.33 -4.35
CA ASP A 282 21.25 -27.27 -3.26
C ASP A 282 19.97 -28.06 -3.56
N VAL A 283 20.16 -29.19 -4.24
CA VAL A 283 19.05 -30.09 -4.57
C VAL A 283 18.90 -31.11 -3.45
N SER A 284 17.96 -30.87 -2.54
CA SER A 284 17.66 -31.80 -1.46
C SER A 284 16.81 -32.99 -1.96
N VAL A 285 16.96 -34.14 -1.31
CA VAL A 285 16.19 -35.35 -1.64
C VAL A 285 14.67 -35.12 -1.49
N ASP A 286 14.26 -34.22 -0.59
CA ASP A 286 12.85 -33.82 -0.42
C ASP A 286 12.25 -33.18 -1.67
N MET A 287 13.05 -32.50 -2.50
CA MET A 287 12.57 -31.94 -3.78
C MET A 287 12.15 -33.04 -4.76
N PHE A 288 12.70 -34.25 -4.63
CA PHE A 288 12.33 -35.43 -5.41
C PHE A 288 11.24 -36.28 -4.76
N SER A 289 10.77 -35.94 -3.56
CA SER A 289 9.78 -36.73 -2.81
C SER A 289 8.50 -37.02 -3.60
N ARG A 290 8.03 -36.05 -4.41
CA ARG A 290 6.85 -36.23 -5.28
C ARG A 290 7.10 -37.22 -6.43
N VAL A 291 8.31 -37.23 -6.98
CA VAL A 291 8.71 -38.15 -8.06
C VAL A 291 8.87 -39.57 -7.51
N LEU A 292 9.57 -39.70 -6.37
CA LEU A 292 9.75 -40.97 -5.67
C LEU A 292 8.41 -41.57 -5.25
N ARG A 293 7.53 -40.76 -4.65
CA ARG A 293 6.18 -41.19 -4.25
C ARG A 293 5.35 -41.70 -5.43
N ARG A 294 5.33 -40.95 -6.53
CA ARG A 294 4.60 -41.35 -7.74
C ARG A 294 5.16 -42.65 -8.34
N SER A 295 6.48 -42.80 -8.36
CA SER A 295 7.12 -44.02 -8.88
C SER A 295 6.78 -45.27 -8.06
N TRP A 296 6.61 -45.11 -6.74
CA TRP A 296 6.19 -46.18 -5.83
C TRP A 296 4.70 -46.50 -5.97
N GLU A 297 3.85 -45.49 -6.12
CA GLU A 297 2.40 -45.65 -6.31
C GLU A 297 2.03 -46.25 -7.68
N GLU A 298 2.85 -46.06 -8.73
CA GLU A 298 2.65 -46.70 -10.05
C GLU A 298 3.14 -48.17 -10.10
N THR A 299 3.98 -48.60 -9.16
CA THR A 299 4.53 -49.98 -9.10
C THR A 299 3.87 -50.87 -8.05
N ALA A 300 3.06 -50.32 -7.15
CA ALA A 300 2.25 -51.03 -6.16
C ALA A 300 0.84 -51.33 -6.68
#